data_AF-A0AAD1SPF6-F1
#
_entry.id   AF-A0AAD1SPF6-F1
#
_cell.length_a   1.000
_cell.length_b   1.000
_cell.length_c   1.000
_cell.angle_alpha   90.00
_cell.angle_beta   90.00
_cell.angle_gamma   90.00
#
_symmetry.space_group_name_H-M   'P 1'
#
loop_
_entity.id
_entity.type
_entity.pdbx_description
1 polymer ?
#
loop_
_entity_poly.entity_id
_entity_poly.type
_entity_poly.pdbx_seq_one_letter_code
_entity_poly.pdbx_strand_id
1 'polypeptide(L)'
;MQRSVWGAARALLARSVEEFPVELGPEVDGSAAWCVREAAACVYRGEAGRCGQLGEQLMDCGWERLNGRGWREVSRSWRRLYSYGCLYRALGLCGTGGSMEEALSVCDLGLLLGAHIMDNVLGRLISTLQHAHRTGTGPLTDTELINGSEPRMGPLTGPRTDTELSDGSEQNSEPRMGPLTDRELSDGSEPRMDPLTDRELSNGSEPRMDPLTDRELSNGSEQNSEPRLVPLTDRELSNGSEPRMGPLSDRELSNGSEPRMGPLSDRELSNGSDQNCEPEPRMDTLSVINKNKTQTEGSMSSDLHHKGKKRLMDDKCELEPGNCKVRETMPRPLTPILELQSTIPKLLCPSLEHFKANYLVTQQPVILEGIIDHWPCMKKWSVDYIQRVAGCRTVPVELGSRYTDVDWSQKLMTINEFISKYILNQQGCTGYLAQHQLFDQIHELKEDISIPDYCCLGDGDEDDITINAWFGPAGTVSPLHQDPQQNFLAQIVGRKYIRLYSVSETENLYPFESSLLHNTSQVDIENPDLDKFPKFAQSKYHDCILSPGQILFIPVQWWHYVRALDISFSVSYWWS
;
A
#
# COMPACT_ATOMS: atom_id res chain seq x y z
N MET A 1 24.94 -2.25 -20.73
CA MET A 1 23.74 -2.38 -19.86
C MET A 1 24.11 -2.53 -18.38
N GLN A 2 24.52 -3.69 -17.86
CA GLN A 2 24.77 -3.88 -16.41
C GLN A 2 25.69 -2.81 -15.76
N ARG A 3 26.89 -2.55 -16.32
CA ARG A 3 27.79 -1.48 -15.82
C ARG A 3 27.19 -0.07 -15.82
N SER A 4 26.24 0.24 -16.71
CA SER A 4 25.55 1.53 -16.71
C SER A 4 24.38 1.59 -15.71
N VAL A 5 23.76 0.45 -15.39
CA VAL A 5 22.72 0.36 -14.34
C VAL A 5 23.33 0.48 -12.94
N TRP A 6 24.47 -0.15 -12.66
CA TRP A 6 25.20 0.08 -11.41
C TRP A 6 25.62 1.56 -11.25
N GLY A 7 26.11 2.17 -12.34
CA GLY A 7 26.43 3.61 -12.36
C GLY A 7 25.22 4.50 -12.05
N ALA A 8 24.05 4.16 -12.60
CA ALA A 8 22.78 4.82 -12.31
C ALA A 8 22.40 4.74 -10.83
N ALA A 9 22.35 3.52 -10.30
CA ALA A 9 21.90 3.25 -8.94
C ALA A 9 22.83 3.89 -7.90
N ARG A 10 24.13 3.99 -8.19
CA ARG A 10 25.12 4.73 -7.40
C ARG A 10 24.96 6.25 -7.48
N ALA A 11 24.40 6.80 -8.56
CA ALA A 11 24.16 8.24 -8.71
C ALA A 11 22.96 8.74 -7.86
N LEU A 12 22.05 7.84 -7.46
CA LEU A 12 20.95 8.15 -6.53
C LEU A 12 21.39 8.38 -5.08
N LEU A 13 22.66 8.06 -4.76
CA LEU A 13 23.25 8.11 -3.43
C LEU A 13 24.10 9.38 -3.25
N ALA A 14 24.65 9.57 -2.05
CA ALA A 14 25.55 10.68 -1.75
C ALA A 14 26.84 10.67 -2.60
N ARG A 15 27.61 11.78 -2.57
CA ARG A 15 28.80 11.93 -3.43
C ARG A 15 29.96 11.10 -2.89
N SER A 16 30.04 10.94 -1.56
CA SER A 16 31.04 10.13 -0.87
C SER A 16 30.43 9.30 0.28
N VAL A 17 31.24 8.44 0.91
CA VAL A 17 30.79 7.58 2.02
C VAL A 17 30.63 8.36 3.33
N GLU A 18 31.36 9.45 3.49
CA GLU A 18 31.29 10.38 4.62
C GLU A 18 29.98 11.18 4.62
N GLU A 19 29.44 11.48 3.43
CA GLU A 19 28.14 12.12 3.24
C GLU A 19 26.95 11.14 3.37
N PHE A 20 27.18 9.83 3.51
CA PHE A 20 26.10 8.83 3.48
C PHE A 20 25.32 8.78 4.81
N PRO A 21 24.00 9.09 4.81
CA PRO A 21 23.22 9.14 6.05
C PRO A 21 22.87 7.72 6.54
N VAL A 22 23.22 7.43 7.80
CA VAL A 22 22.90 6.17 8.49
C VAL A 22 21.98 6.48 9.68
N GLU A 23 20.67 6.45 9.45
CA GLU A 23 19.64 6.90 10.40
C GLU A 23 19.15 5.79 11.35
N LEU A 24 20.09 5.06 11.95
CA LEU A 24 19.81 3.96 12.88
C LEU A 24 19.85 4.46 14.33
N GLY A 25 18.80 4.15 15.10
CA GLY A 25 18.77 4.38 16.55
C GLY A 25 19.63 3.39 17.35
N PRO A 26 19.89 3.69 18.64
CA PRO A 26 20.80 2.92 19.50
C PRO A 26 20.31 1.50 19.85
N GLU A 27 19.06 1.17 19.52
CA GLU A 27 18.51 -0.18 19.66
C GLU A 27 18.96 -1.17 18.58
N VAL A 28 19.60 -0.69 17.51
CA VAL A 28 20.18 -1.52 16.45
C VAL A 28 21.63 -1.86 16.82
N ASP A 29 21.98 -3.15 16.69
CA ASP A 29 23.30 -3.65 17.09
C ASP A 29 24.46 -2.95 16.35
N GLY A 30 25.55 -2.67 17.05
CA GLY A 30 26.72 -1.99 16.51
C GLY A 30 27.37 -2.72 15.32
N SER A 31 27.28 -4.05 15.27
CA SER A 31 27.72 -4.86 14.12
C SER A 31 26.83 -4.66 12.90
N ALA A 32 25.51 -4.59 13.07
CA ALA A 32 24.57 -4.30 11.99
C ALA A 32 24.74 -2.85 11.46
N ALA A 33 24.92 -1.88 12.37
CA ALA A 33 25.23 -0.50 12.01
C ALA A 33 26.60 -0.36 11.30
N TRP A 34 27.59 -1.19 11.65
CA TRP A 34 28.85 -1.29 10.91
C TRP A 34 28.67 -1.93 9.53
N CYS A 35 27.88 -3.00 9.40
CA CYS A 35 27.57 -3.63 8.12
C CYS A 35 26.88 -2.65 7.14
N VAL A 36 25.98 -1.77 7.61
CA VAL A 36 25.41 -0.70 6.77
C VAL A 36 26.49 0.26 6.25
N ARG A 37 27.50 0.59 7.06
CA ARG A 37 28.59 1.50 6.66
C ARG A 37 29.59 0.84 5.71
N GLU A 38 29.97 -0.42 5.94
CA GLU A 38 30.81 -1.15 4.98
C GLU A 38 30.06 -1.49 3.69
N ALA A 39 28.75 -1.75 3.73
CA ALA A 39 27.95 -1.94 2.52
C ALA A 39 27.89 -0.66 1.68
N ALA A 40 27.72 0.52 2.30
CA ALA A 40 27.89 1.81 1.63
C ALA A 40 29.30 1.95 1.03
N ALA A 41 30.35 1.69 1.81
CA ALA A 41 31.74 1.77 1.35
C ALA A 41 32.02 0.82 0.17
N CYS A 42 31.43 -0.38 0.15
CA CYS A 42 31.48 -1.29 -0.98
C CYS A 42 30.90 -0.67 -2.26
N VAL A 43 29.83 0.13 -2.19
CA VAL A 43 29.30 0.85 -3.37
C VAL A 43 30.34 1.80 -3.94
N TYR A 44 30.96 2.64 -3.09
CA TYR A 44 31.96 3.62 -3.53
C TYR A 44 33.28 2.98 -4.01
N ARG A 45 33.64 1.80 -3.48
CA ARG A 45 34.78 0.99 -3.96
C ARG A 45 34.46 0.15 -5.21
N GLY A 46 33.19 0.07 -5.63
CA GLY A 46 32.74 -0.75 -6.76
C GLY A 46 32.66 -2.26 -6.47
N GLU A 47 32.68 -2.65 -5.19
CA GLU A 47 32.63 -4.04 -4.69
C GLU A 47 31.20 -4.60 -4.72
N ALA A 48 30.53 -4.59 -5.88
CA ALA A 48 29.11 -4.92 -6.02
C ALA A 48 28.69 -6.25 -5.39
N GLY A 49 29.48 -7.33 -5.58
CA GLY A 49 29.18 -8.63 -4.99
C GLY A 49 29.21 -8.62 -3.45
N ARG A 50 30.15 -7.88 -2.85
CA ARG A 50 30.27 -7.74 -1.39
C ARG A 50 29.20 -6.82 -0.82
N CYS A 51 28.84 -5.76 -1.55
CA CYS A 51 27.68 -4.92 -1.24
C CYS A 51 26.40 -5.76 -1.19
N GLY A 52 26.17 -6.63 -2.19
CA GLY A 52 25.02 -7.53 -2.24
C GLY A 52 24.96 -8.55 -1.10
N GLN A 53 26.12 -9.12 -0.72
CA GLN A 53 26.24 -10.06 0.40
C GLN A 53 25.98 -9.39 1.76
N LEU A 54 26.50 -8.18 1.98
CA LEU A 54 26.21 -7.41 3.20
C LEU A 54 24.73 -6.97 3.22
N GLY A 55 24.15 -6.64 2.06
CA GLY A 55 22.73 -6.34 1.93
C GLY A 55 21.82 -7.50 2.33
N GLU A 56 22.15 -8.72 1.89
CA GLU A 56 21.46 -9.97 2.26
C GLU A 56 21.52 -10.22 3.79
N GLN A 57 22.71 -10.12 4.39
CA GLN A 57 22.88 -10.25 5.85
C GLN A 57 22.10 -9.18 6.65
N LEU A 58 21.99 -7.96 6.12
CA LEU A 58 21.20 -6.88 6.70
C LEU A 58 19.69 -7.11 6.56
N MET A 59 19.24 -7.72 5.46
CA MET A 59 17.86 -8.16 5.27
C MET A 59 17.49 -9.24 6.27
N ASP A 60 18.32 -10.28 6.43
CA ASP A 60 18.08 -11.36 7.39
C ASP A 60 17.98 -10.82 8.83
N CYS A 61 18.95 -9.99 9.24
CA CYS A 61 18.97 -9.37 10.56
C CYS A 61 17.76 -8.45 10.81
N GLY A 62 17.32 -7.70 9.80
CA GLY A 62 16.08 -6.91 9.88
C GLY A 62 14.83 -7.80 9.95
N TRP A 63 14.76 -8.85 9.14
CA TRP A 63 13.63 -9.77 9.03
C TRP A 63 13.34 -10.51 10.34
N GLU A 64 14.37 -11.00 11.03
CA GLU A 64 14.23 -11.61 12.37
C GLU A 64 13.56 -10.66 13.37
N ARG A 65 13.85 -9.35 13.30
CA ARG A 65 13.27 -8.33 14.20
C ARG A 65 11.87 -7.90 13.79
N LEU A 66 11.60 -7.86 12.48
CA LEU A 66 10.27 -7.55 11.92
C LEU A 66 9.24 -8.64 12.22
N ASN A 67 9.66 -9.91 12.31
CA ASN A 67 8.78 -11.06 12.53
C ASN A 67 8.78 -11.57 13.98
N GLY A 68 9.77 -11.18 14.80
CA GLY A 68 9.90 -11.64 16.19
C GLY A 68 8.98 -10.94 17.20
N ARG A 69 8.21 -9.93 16.79
CA ARG A 69 7.32 -9.11 17.64
C ARG A 69 6.10 -8.61 16.85
N GLY A 70 5.06 -8.18 17.55
CA GLY A 70 3.94 -7.47 16.92
C GLY A 70 4.40 -6.16 16.26
N TRP A 71 3.87 -5.85 15.07
CA TRP A 71 4.36 -4.75 14.21
C TRP A 71 4.50 -3.39 14.91
N ARG A 72 3.60 -3.08 15.86
CA ARG A 72 3.61 -1.83 16.65
C ARG A 72 4.80 -1.72 17.62
N GLU A 73 5.42 -2.84 18.00
CA GLU A 73 6.64 -2.85 18.83
C GLU A 73 7.93 -2.70 18.01
N VAL A 74 7.89 -2.94 16.70
CA VAL A 74 9.09 -2.90 15.86
C VAL A 74 9.46 -1.47 15.50
N SER A 75 10.53 -0.97 16.12
CA SER A 75 10.98 0.41 15.96
C SER A 75 11.33 0.78 14.51
N ARG A 76 11.23 2.08 14.19
CA ARG A 76 11.56 2.62 12.86
C ARG A 76 13.01 2.34 12.46
N SER A 77 13.94 2.17 13.40
CA SER A 77 15.35 1.85 13.12
C SER A 77 15.53 0.45 12.53
N TRP A 78 14.80 -0.57 13.03
CA TRP A 78 14.84 -1.92 12.47
C TRP A 78 14.20 -1.98 11.08
N ARG A 79 13.13 -1.22 10.86
CA ARG A 79 12.52 -1.03 9.53
C ARG A 79 13.48 -0.34 8.54
N ARG A 80 14.19 0.71 8.97
CA ARG A 80 15.26 1.35 8.19
C ARG A 80 16.41 0.38 7.90
N LEU A 81 16.83 -0.45 8.85
CA LEU A 81 17.89 -1.46 8.66
C LEU A 81 17.52 -2.41 7.51
N TYR A 82 16.27 -2.89 7.50
CA TYR A 82 15.76 -3.73 6.43
C TYR A 82 15.76 -3.00 5.07
N SER A 83 15.36 -1.72 5.03
CA SER A 83 15.46 -0.89 3.82
C SER A 83 16.89 -0.73 3.31
N TYR A 84 17.88 -0.51 4.19
CA TYR A 84 19.29 -0.46 3.81
C TYR A 84 19.77 -1.82 3.26
N GLY A 85 19.39 -2.93 3.89
CA GLY A 85 19.67 -4.27 3.39
C GLY A 85 19.12 -4.49 1.97
N CYS A 86 17.84 -4.16 1.76
CA CYS A 86 17.19 -4.21 0.45
C CYS A 86 17.91 -3.34 -0.59
N LEU A 87 18.27 -2.10 -0.23
CA LEU A 87 19.01 -1.18 -1.09
C LEU A 87 20.35 -1.79 -1.54
N TYR A 88 21.16 -2.30 -0.62
CA TYR A 88 22.46 -2.88 -0.94
C TYR A 88 22.37 -4.22 -1.67
N ARG A 89 21.36 -5.05 -1.38
CA ARG A 89 21.10 -6.28 -2.14
C ARG A 89 20.71 -5.97 -3.58
N ALA A 90 19.76 -5.06 -3.80
CA ALA A 90 19.35 -4.64 -5.14
C ALA A 90 20.50 -3.98 -5.93
N LEU A 91 21.29 -3.10 -5.28
CA LEU A 91 22.53 -2.55 -5.84
C LEU A 91 23.48 -3.67 -6.26
N GLY A 92 23.76 -4.62 -5.35
CA GLY A 92 24.66 -5.74 -5.60
C GLY A 92 24.27 -6.53 -6.84
N LEU A 93 22.98 -6.89 -6.97
CA LEU A 93 22.42 -7.57 -8.15
C LEU A 93 22.65 -6.78 -9.45
N CYS A 94 22.44 -5.46 -9.43
CA CYS A 94 22.68 -4.59 -10.58
C CYS A 94 24.15 -4.57 -11.03
N GLY A 95 25.10 -4.75 -10.11
CA GLY A 95 26.54 -4.72 -10.39
C GLY A 95 27.15 -6.10 -10.68
N THR A 96 26.62 -7.19 -10.14
CA THR A 96 27.06 -8.57 -10.44
C THR A 96 26.40 -9.15 -11.69
N GLY A 97 25.27 -8.58 -12.11
CA GLY A 97 24.50 -9.07 -13.26
C GLY A 97 23.40 -10.08 -12.92
N GLY A 98 22.82 -9.96 -11.71
CA GLY A 98 21.62 -10.69 -11.32
C GLY A 98 20.38 -10.29 -12.11
N SER A 99 19.23 -10.91 -11.78
CA SER A 99 17.95 -10.63 -12.42
C SER A 99 17.46 -9.21 -12.10
N MET A 100 16.86 -8.56 -13.10
CA MET A 100 16.20 -7.26 -12.92
C MET A 100 14.97 -7.40 -12.03
N GLU A 101 14.24 -8.50 -12.23
CA GLU A 101 13.03 -8.89 -11.51
C GLU A 101 13.34 -9.20 -10.04
N GLU A 102 14.48 -9.86 -9.76
CA GLU A 102 15.00 -10.04 -8.39
C GLU A 102 15.33 -8.69 -7.74
N ALA A 103 16.07 -7.80 -8.42
CA ALA A 103 16.42 -6.49 -7.90
C ALA A 103 15.18 -5.62 -7.61
N LEU A 104 14.18 -5.63 -8.51
CA LEU A 104 12.90 -4.95 -8.33
C LEU A 104 12.12 -5.52 -7.14
N SER A 105 12.00 -6.85 -7.03
CA SER A 105 11.30 -7.48 -5.91
C SER A 105 11.98 -7.24 -4.57
N VAL A 106 13.31 -7.13 -4.53
CA VAL A 106 14.06 -6.76 -3.33
C VAL A 106 13.78 -5.29 -2.95
N CYS A 107 13.74 -4.37 -3.90
CA CYS A 107 13.34 -2.99 -3.61
C CYS A 107 11.89 -2.91 -3.13
N ASP A 108 10.97 -3.67 -3.73
CA ASP A 108 9.57 -3.74 -3.31
C ASP A 108 9.40 -4.32 -1.89
N LEU A 109 10.18 -5.35 -1.51
CA LEU A 109 10.22 -5.84 -0.12
C LEU A 109 10.64 -4.72 0.86
N GLY A 110 11.63 -3.91 0.49
CA GLY A 110 12.07 -2.77 1.29
C GLY A 110 11.03 -1.63 1.38
N LEU A 111 10.14 -1.50 0.40
CA LEU A 111 9.00 -0.57 0.45
C LEU A 111 7.84 -1.14 1.28
N LEU A 112 7.56 -2.44 1.20
CA LEU A 112 6.46 -3.13 1.89
C LEU A 112 6.73 -3.35 3.39
N LEU A 113 7.98 -3.64 3.75
CA LEU A 113 8.37 -4.11 5.10
C LEU A 113 9.37 -3.17 5.80
N GLY A 114 9.95 -2.22 5.07
CA GLY A 114 10.94 -1.29 5.60
C GLY A 114 10.33 0.01 6.11
N ALA A 115 11.16 1.03 6.11
CA ALA A 115 10.76 2.43 6.24
C ALA A 115 11.51 3.28 5.19
N HIS A 116 10.93 4.39 4.74
CA HIS A 116 11.62 5.27 3.81
C HIS A 116 12.96 5.76 4.38
N ILE A 117 13.98 5.69 3.53
CA ILE A 117 15.34 6.19 3.74
C ILE A 117 15.74 7.02 2.52
N MET A 118 16.56 8.06 2.71
CA MET A 118 17.17 8.85 1.64
C MET A 118 16.16 9.30 0.57
N ASP A 119 15.08 9.97 0.96
CA ASP A 119 14.07 10.53 0.05
C ASP A 119 13.55 9.48 -0.96
N ASN A 120 12.98 8.41 -0.41
CA ASN A 120 12.46 7.24 -1.11
C ASN A 120 13.44 6.64 -2.15
N VAL A 121 14.71 6.45 -1.78
CA VAL A 121 15.75 5.94 -2.69
C VAL A 121 15.41 4.59 -3.33
N LEU A 122 14.64 3.73 -2.64
CA LEU A 122 14.15 2.46 -3.21
C LEU A 122 13.17 2.70 -4.36
N GLY A 123 12.20 3.61 -4.21
CA GLY A 123 11.31 4.02 -5.29
C GLY A 123 12.08 4.66 -6.47
N ARG A 124 13.03 5.55 -6.18
CA ARG A 124 13.89 6.17 -7.21
C ARG A 124 14.76 5.14 -7.95
N LEU A 125 15.25 4.11 -7.24
CA LEU A 125 15.97 2.98 -7.83
C LEU A 125 15.06 2.17 -8.75
N ILE A 126 13.84 1.83 -8.33
CA ILE A 126 12.89 1.11 -9.17
C ILE A 126 12.57 1.88 -10.46
N SER A 127 12.29 3.19 -10.39
CA SER A 127 12.06 4.01 -11.59
C SER A 127 13.27 3.98 -12.54
N THR A 128 14.49 4.03 -12.00
CA THR A 128 15.75 3.94 -12.75
C THR A 128 15.90 2.57 -13.43
N LEU A 129 15.56 1.48 -12.72
CA LEU A 129 15.60 0.12 -13.22
C LEU A 129 14.55 -0.12 -14.33
N GLN A 130 13.30 0.27 -14.08
CA GLN A 130 12.22 0.18 -15.08
C GLN A 130 12.50 1.06 -16.30
N HIS A 131 13.15 2.21 -16.17
CA HIS A 131 13.60 3.00 -17.32
C HIS A 131 14.65 2.24 -18.14
N ALA A 132 15.73 1.77 -17.51
CA ALA A 132 16.82 1.07 -18.20
C ALA A 132 16.33 -0.22 -18.91
N HIS A 133 15.36 -0.93 -18.32
CA HIS A 133 14.68 -2.04 -18.98
C HIS A 133 13.88 -1.59 -20.21
N ARG A 134 13.10 -0.50 -20.10
CA ARG A 134 12.28 0.05 -21.20
C ARG A 134 13.10 0.59 -22.38
N THR A 135 14.30 1.15 -22.17
CA THR A 135 15.12 1.76 -23.23
C THR A 135 16.27 0.90 -23.76
N GLY A 136 16.65 -0.17 -23.06
CA GLY A 136 17.81 -1.00 -23.42
C GLY A 136 19.18 -0.34 -23.14
N THR A 137 19.19 0.89 -22.61
CA THR A 137 20.39 1.73 -22.42
C THR A 137 20.64 2.05 -20.94
N GLY A 138 21.64 2.90 -20.68
CA GLY A 138 21.89 3.44 -19.35
C GLY A 138 20.82 4.44 -18.89
N PRO A 139 20.99 5.02 -17.70
CA PRO A 139 20.02 5.94 -17.11
C PRO A 139 19.97 7.29 -17.82
N LEU A 140 18.88 8.01 -17.54
CA LEU A 140 18.77 9.43 -17.75
C LEU A 140 19.65 10.22 -16.76
N THR A 141 19.85 11.50 -17.05
CA THR A 141 20.57 12.45 -16.20
C THR A 141 19.63 13.26 -15.31
N ASP A 142 20.14 13.86 -14.23
CA ASP A 142 19.31 14.55 -13.21
C ASP A 142 18.40 15.66 -13.76
N THR A 143 18.71 16.21 -14.93
CA THR A 143 17.89 17.24 -15.60
C THR A 143 16.59 16.71 -16.21
N GLU A 144 16.48 15.40 -16.41
CA GLU A 144 15.34 14.74 -17.06
C GLU A 144 14.30 14.24 -16.05
N LEU A 145 14.69 14.09 -14.78
CA LEU A 145 13.78 13.81 -13.65
C LEU A 145 13.06 15.07 -13.12
N ILE A 146 13.55 16.26 -13.45
CA ILE A 146 13.05 17.54 -12.94
C ILE A 146 12.07 18.22 -13.92
N ASN A 147 12.18 17.94 -15.22
CA ASN A 147 11.44 18.65 -16.28
C ASN A 147 10.22 17.87 -16.81
N GLY A 148 9.42 17.27 -15.92
CA GLY A 148 8.08 16.77 -16.25
C GLY A 148 7.16 17.92 -16.68
N SER A 149 7.12 18.22 -17.98
CA SER A 149 6.38 19.36 -18.53
C SER A 149 5.82 19.07 -19.93
N GLU A 150 4.74 19.77 -20.26
CA GLU A 150 3.73 19.39 -21.27
C GLU A 150 4.25 19.18 -22.71
N PRO A 151 3.60 18.31 -23.51
CA PRO A 151 3.94 18.10 -24.91
C PRO A 151 3.57 19.31 -25.78
N ARG A 152 4.50 20.27 -25.91
CA ARG A 152 4.40 21.39 -26.87
C ARG A 152 4.35 20.84 -28.30
N MET A 153 3.27 21.11 -29.03
CA MET A 153 3.19 20.77 -30.45
C MET A 153 4.22 21.57 -31.27
N GLY A 154 5.21 20.86 -31.83
CA GLY A 154 6.07 21.35 -32.91
C GLY A 154 5.40 21.17 -34.28
N PRO A 155 5.73 22.00 -35.29
CA PRO A 155 5.00 22.04 -36.56
C PRO A 155 5.27 20.82 -37.46
N LEU A 156 4.20 20.29 -38.04
CA LEU A 156 4.27 19.26 -39.08
C LEU A 156 4.93 19.80 -40.36
N THR A 157 6.06 19.22 -40.76
CA THR A 157 6.68 19.46 -42.06
C THR A 157 6.44 18.26 -42.99
N GLY A 158 5.51 18.42 -43.94
CA GLY A 158 5.23 17.41 -44.96
C GLY A 158 6.34 17.34 -46.03
N PRO A 159 6.52 16.18 -46.70
CA PRO A 159 7.51 16.03 -47.76
C PRO A 159 7.12 16.79 -49.03
N ARG A 160 8.12 17.30 -49.76
CA ARG A 160 7.93 17.91 -51.08
C ARG A 160 7.57 16.86 -52.13
N THR A 161 6.73 17.26 -53.08
CA THR A 161 6.79 16.78 -54.47
C THR A 161 6.62 18.00 -55.38
N ASP A 162 7.40 18.06 -56.45
CA ASP A 162 7.45 19.21 -57.36
C ASP A 162 6.57 18.97 -58.59
N THR A 163 5.80 19.97 -59.05
CA THR A 163 5.56 20.14 -60.50
C THR A 163 5.18 21.57 -60.88
N GLU A 164 5.54 21.92 -62.11
CA GLU A 164 5.69 23.24 -62.70
C GLU A 164 4.40 23.90 -63.27
N LEU A 165 4.46 25.25 -63.33
CA LEU A 165 4.05 26.15 -64.43
C LEU A 165 2.58 26.51 -64.75
N SER A 166 2.45 27.81 -65.08
CA SER A 166 1.46 28.51 -65.95
C SER A 166 0.03 28.80 -65.44
N ASP A 167 -0.69 29.79 -66.00
CA ASP A 167 -0.35 31.20 -66.33
C ASP A 167 -1.68 32.00 -66.56
N GLY A 168 -1.72 33.29 -66.20
CA GLY A 168 -2.85 34.21 -66.43
C GLY A 168 -4.15 33.93 -65.63
N SER A 169 -5.10 34.88 -65.50
CA SER A 169 -5.08 36.32 -65.83
C SER A 169 -6.29 37.06 -65.19
N GLU A 170 -6.06 38.29 -64.69
CA GLU A 170 -7.07 39.35 -64.44
C GLU A 170 -8.12 39.10 -63.31
N GLN A 171 -8.76 40.10 -62.67
CA GLN A 171 -8.83 41.55 -62.90
C GLN A 171 -9.09 42.37 -61.59
N ASN A 172 -8.87 43.69 -61.64
CA ASN A 172 -9.36 44.76 -60.73
C ASN A 172 -8.82 44.93 -59.28
N SER A 173 -7.97 45.96 -59.15
CA SER A 173 -7.87 46.96 -58.06
C SER A 173 -9.21 47.74 -57.83
N GLU A 174 -9.47 48.57 -56.82
CA GLU A 174 -8.77 49.19 -55.65
C GLU A 174 -9.90 49.69 -54.65
N PRO A 175 -9.73 50.58 -53.62
CA PRO A 175 -8.57 51.34 -53.11
C PRO A 175 -8.29 51.23 -51.59
N ARG A 176 -7.21 51.89 -51.16
CA ARG A 176 -6.88 52.24 -49.75
C ARG A 176 -7.57 53.54 -49.32
N MET A 177 -7.67 53.81 -48.01
CA MET A 177 -7.20 55.05 -47.32
C MET A 177 -7.64 55.10 -45.83
N GLY A 178 -6.90 55.88 -45.02
CA GLY A 178 -7.31 56.46 -43.73
C GLY A 178 -6.87 57.94 -43.71
N PRO A 179 -6.60 58.60 -42.55
CA PRO A 179 -6.82 58.25 -41.14
C PRO A 179 -7.52 59.40 -40.33
N LEU A 180 -7.41 59.42 -38.99
CA LEU A 180 -7.79 60.51 -38.03
C LEU A 180 -9.34 60.66 -37.79
N THR A 181 -9.92 61.27 -36.73
CA THR A 181 -9.62 61.78 -35.34
C THR A 181 -10.97 62.23 -34.72
N ASP A 182 -11.23 62.45 -33.42
CA ASP A 182 -10.61 62.20 -32.09
C ASP A 182 -11.71 62.46 -31.01
N ARG A 183 -11.57 61.92 -29.77
CA ARG A 183 -12.32 62.30 -28.54
C ARG A 183 -13.86 62.06 -28.51
N GLU A 184 -14.55 61.87 -27.37
CA GLU A 184 -14.29 62.18 -25.94
C GLU A 184 -14.68 61.03 -24.96
N LEU A 185 -14.13 61.09 -23.73
CA LEU A 185 -14.68 60.81 -22.37
C LEU A 185 -15.81 59.76 -22.15
N SER A 186 -15.92 59.01 -21.04
CA SER A 186 -15.08 58.65 -19.86
C SER A 186 -15.92 57.62 -19.03
N ASP A 187 -15.55 57.00 -17.89
CA ASP A 187 -14.37 56.96 -17.01
C ASP A 187 -14.38 55.63 -16.20
N GLY A 188 -13.40 55.34 -15.33
CA GLY A 188 -13.44 54.25 -14.32
C GLY A 188 -12.21 53.33 -14.30
N SER A 189 -11.25 53.61 -13.41
CA SER A 189 -9.88 53.03 -13.45
C SER A 189 -9.58 51.92 -12.44
N GLU A 190 -8.81 50.91 -12.86
CA GLU A 190 -7.98 50.08 -11.97
C GLU A 190 -6.72 50.84 -11.50
N PRO A 191 -6.06 50.37 -10.42
CA PRO A 191 -4.63 50.60 -10.22
C PRO A 191 -3.81 49.33 -9.92
N ARG A 192 -2.70 49.15 -10.64
CA ARG A 192 -1.53 48.35 -10.19
C ARG A 192 -0.46 49.28 -9.64
N MET A 193 0.34 48.84 -8.65
CA MET A 193 1.64 49.42 -8.29
C MET A 193 2.54 48.36 -7.65
N ASP A 194 3.79 48.26 -8.11
CA ASP A 194 4.88 47.52 -7.45
C ASP A 194 5.82 48.52 -6.70
N PRO A 195 7.10 48.25 -6.35
CA PRO A 195 7.50 48.12 -4.95
C PRO A 195 8.57 49.14 -4.47
N LEU A 196 8.80 49.23 -3.15
CA LEU A 196 9.85 50.07 -2.55
C LEU A 196 10.51 49.42 -1.31
N THR A 197 11.71 49.90 -0.96
CA THR A 197 12.65 49.33 0.02
C THR A 197 13.08 50.32 1.12
N ASP A 198 13.46 49.79 2.30
CA ASP A 198 14.24 50.31 3.44
C ASP A 198 14.70 51.79 3.51
N ARG A 199 14.51 52.46 4.67
CA ARG A 199 15.57 52.59 5.73
C ARG A 199 15.17 53.35 7.02
N GLU A 200 15.70 52.83 8.15
CA GLU A 200 16.13 53.46 9.44
C GLU A 200 15.49 54.74 10.04
N LEU A 201 15.17 54.72 11.36
CA LEU A 201 15.94 55.45 12.42
C LEU A 201 15.49 55.22 13.90
N SER A 202 16.44 54.77 14.74
CA SER A 202 16.73 55.03 16.18
C SER A 202 15.66 55.19 17.32
N ASN A 203 15.88 54.40 18.38
CA ASN A 203 15.88 54.72 19.85
C ASN A 203 14.61 55.14 20.63
N GLY A 204 14.31 54.39 21.71
CA GLY A 204 13.46 54.78 22.86
C GLY A 204 13.42 53.70 23.95
N SER A 205 13.64 54.03 25.23
CA SER A 205 13.92 53.08 26.33
C SER A 205 12.69 52.54 27.10
N GLU A 206 12.91 51.46 27.89
CA GLU A 206 11.97 50.89 28.88
C GLU A 206 11.52 51.89 29.97
N PRO A 207 10.51 51.50 30.76
CA PRO A 207 10.71 51.51 32.21
C PRO A 207 10.30 50.21 32.95
N ARG A 208 11.07 49.88 34.00
CA ARG A 208 10.66 49.04 35.15
C ARG A 208 10.65 49.90 36.42
N MET A 209 9.92 49.49 37.46
CA MET A 209 10.31 49.53 38.89
C MET A 209 9.15 49.06 39.80
N ASP A 210 9.47 48.28 40.83
CA ASP A 210 8.58 47.77 41.89
C ASP A 210 8.65 48.70 43.16
N PRO A 211 8.33 48.24 44.40
CA PRO A 211 7.14 47.58 44.97
C PRO A 211 6.54 48.41 46.15
N LEU A 212 5.61 47.85 46.97
CA LEU A 212 5.68 47.77 48.47
C LEU A 212 4.32 47.41 49.16
N THR A 213 4.37 46.44 50.09
CA THR A 213 3.69 46.27 51.42
C THR A 213 2.23 46.72 51.70
N ASP A 214 1.44 46.17 52.65
CA ASP A 214 1.46 44.95 53.48
C ASP A 214 0.09 44.77 54.19
N ARG A 215 -0.36 43.53 54.48
CA ARG A 215 -0.92 43.18 55.81
C ARG A 215 -1.10 41.68 56.09
N GLU A 216 -0.88 41.33 57.36
CA GLU A 216 -0.96 40.01 58.01
C GLU A 216 -2.43 39.58 58.30
N LEU A 217 -2.81 38.37 58.76
CA LEU A 217 -2.28 37.33 59.68
C LEU A 217 -2.92 35.96 59.32
N SER A 218 -2.60 34.76 59.83
CA SER A 218 -1.45 34.06 60.48
C SER A 218 -1.91 32.59 60.78
N ASN A 219 -1.22 31.62 61.41
CA ASN A 219 0.09 31.51 62.08
C ASN A 219 0.56 30.03 62.19
N GLY A 220 1.87 29.76 62.03
CA GLY A 220 2.59 28.58 62.57
C GLY A 220 2.34 27.19 61.96
N SER A 221 3.28 26.23 62.03
CA SER A 221 4.69 26.23 62.49
C SER A 221 5.40 25.03 61.83
N GLU A 222 6.51 25.20 61.09
CA GLU A 222 7.91 25.03 61.56
C GLU A 222 8.28 23.58 62.01
N GLN A 223 9.49 23.04 61.76
CA GLN A 223 10.78 23.68 61.43
C GLN A 223 11.79 22.68 60.76
N ASN A 224 12.70 23.20 59.90
CA ASN A 224 14.13 22.83 59.68
C ASN A 224 14.61 21.35 59.45
N SER A 225 15.70 21.06 58.71
CA SER A 225 16.57 21.85 57.81
C SER A 225 17.63 20.96 57.08
N GLU A 226 17.95 21.28 55.82
CA GLU A 226 19.23 20.92 55.12
C GLU A 226 20.41 21.85 55.58
N PRO A 227 21.67 21.90 55.01
CA PRO A 227 22.27 21.24 53.81
C PRO A 227 23.77 20.81 53.91
N ARG A 228 24.39 20.33 52.79
CA ARG A 228 25.67 20.84 52.15
C ARG A 228 26.55 19.81 51.38
N LEU A 229 26.57 19.94 50.05
CA LEU A 229 27.73 20.17 49.12
C LEU A 229 29.16 19.58 49.33
N VAL A 230 29.74 19.11 48.19
CA VAL A 230 31.17 19.02 47.71
C VAL A 230 32.20 18.07 48.40
N PRO A 231 33.32 17.66 47.72
CA PRO A 231 33.56 17.34 46.29
C PRO A 231 34.47 16.11 45.98
N LEU A 232 34.59 15.76 44.69
CA LEU A 232 35.75 15.22 43.91
C LEU A 232 36.78 14.23 44.52
N THR A 233 37.14 13.20 43.72
CA THR A 233 38.56 12.83 43.45
C THR A 233 38.71 11.92 42.22
N ASP A 234 39.77 12.13 41.43
CA ASP A 234 40.10 11.32 40.23
C ASP A 234 40.84 10.01 40.55
N ARG A 235 40.84 9.07 39.60
CA ARG A 235 41.87 8.01 39.53
C ARG A 235 42.07 7.45 38.11
N GLU A 236 43.20 7.79 37.50
CA GLU A 236 43.67 7.19 36.24
C GLU A 236 44.39 5.83 36.43
N LEU A 237 44.84 5.27 35.29
CA LEU A 237 45.76 4.12 35.11
C LEU A 237 45.08 2.73 35.22
N SER A 238 45.33 1.74 34.33
CA SER A 238 46.34 1.63 33.24
C SER A 238 45.94 0.63 32.13
N ASN A 239 46.76 0.56 31.06
CA ASN A 239 46.57 -0.26 29.85
C ASN A 239 46.50 -1.79 30.08
N GLY A 240 45.81 -2.53 29.18
CA GLY A 240 45.97 -3.99 29.11
C GLY A 240 45.13 -4.78 28.09
N SER A 241 45.67 -4.97 26.88
CA SER A 241 45.47 -6.14 25.97
C SER A 241 44.13 -6.35 25.23
N GLU A 242 44.25 -6.59 23.91
CA GLU A 242 43.20 -7.19 23.06
C GLU A 242 43.13 -8.73 23.23
N PRO A 243 41.95 -9.36 23.09
CA PRO A 243 41.82 -10.79 22.77
C PRO A 243 41.63 -11.02 21.26
N ARG A 244 42.39 -11.95 20.68
CA ARG A 244 42.25 -12.34 19.26
C ARG A 244 41.06 -13.28 19.03
N MET A 245 40.29 -13.07 17.97
CA MET A 245 39.34 -14.05 17.45
C MET A 245 40.07 -15.22 16.76
N GLY A 246 39.59 -16.45 16.99
CA GLY A 246 39.97 -17.64 16.24
C GLY A 246 39.03 -17.90 15.06
N PRO A 247 39.43 -18.70 14.06
CA PRO A 247 38.59 -19.02 12.91
C PRO A 247 37.48 -20.01 13.29
N LEU A 248 36.26 -19.77 12.80
CA LEU A 248 35.19 -20.76 12.74
C LEU A 248 34.99 -21.22 11.30
N SER A 249 34.68 -22.51 11.13
CA SER A 249 34.72 -23.24 9.87
C SER A 249 33.48 -23.06 9.01
N ASP A 250 33.64 -23.34 7.71
CA ASP A 250 32.56 -23.38 6.72
C ASP A 250 31.34 -24.20 7.17
N ARG A 251 30.16 -23.71 6.80
CA ARG A 251 28.93 -24.51 6.73
C ARG A 251 28.15 -24.13 5.47
N GLU A 252 27.55 -25.14 4.86
CA GLU A 252 27.04 -25.07 3.49
C GLU A 252 25.76 -24.23 3.37
N LEU A 253 25.62 -23.57 2.23
CA LEU A 253 24.42 -22.82 1.83
C LEU A 253 23.24 -23.79 1.62
N SER A 254 22.09 -23.48 2.22
CA SER A 254 20.80 -24.07 1.86
C SER A 254 19.86 -22.96 1.38
N ASN A 255 19.18 -23.19 0.26
CA ASN A 255 18.33 -22.16 -0.36
C ASN A 255 17.24 -21.70 0.61
N GLY A 256 17.11 -20.38 0.77
CA GLY A 256 16.01 -19.75 1.50
C GLY A 256 14.65 -20.18 0.93
N SER A 257 13.70 -20.48 1.82
CA SER A 257 12.34 -20.83 1.44
C SER A 257 11.47 -19.57 1.29
N GLU A 258 10.51 -19.60 0.36
CA GLU A 258 9.56 -18.48 0.19
C GLU A 258 8.87 -18.10 1.51
N PRO A 259 8.68 -16.79 1.80
CA PRO A 259 7.96 -16.36 2.99
C PRO A 259 6.49 -16.78 2.92
N ARG A 260 6.07 -17.63 3.86
CA ARG A 260 4.66 -17.92 4.14
C ARG A 260 4.24 -17.15 5.38
N MET A 261 3.36 -16.16 5.21
CA MET A 261 2.57 -15.64 6.33
C MET A 261 1.60 -16.74 6.76
N GLY A 262 1.87 -17.35 7.91
CA GLY A 262 0.94 -18.29 8.55
C GLY A 262 -0.21 -17.54 9.24
N PRO A 263 -1.37 -18.18 9.46
CA PRO A 263 -2.45 -17.59 10.24
C PRO A 263 -1.98 -17.33 11.68
N LEU A 264 -2.34 -16.17 12.23
CA LEU A 264 -2.07 -15.82 13.63
C LEU A 264 -3.00 -16.64 14.55
N SER A 265 -2.52 -17.80 14.99
CA SER A 265 -3.22 -18.65 15.95
C SER A 265 -2.56 -18.60 17.33
N ASP A 266 -3.09 -17.77 18.23
CA ASP A 266 -2.63 -17.77 19.62
C ASP A 266 -2.99 -19.08 20.33
N ARG A 267 -2.01 -19.63 21.04
CA ARG A 267 -2.17 -20.76 21.96
C ARG A 267 -1.85 -20.28 23.38
N GLU A 268 -2.84 -19.68 24.04
CA GLU A 268 -2.72 -19.43 25.47
C GLU A 268 -2.81 -20.75 26.25
N LEU A 269 -1.79 -21.00 27.09
CA LEU A 269 -1.72 -22.16 27.98
C LEU A 269 -2.26 -21.76 29.36
N SER A 270 -3.54 -21.97 29.59
CA SER A 270 -4.15 -21.78 30.92
C SER A 270 -3.71 -22.89 31.89
N ASN A 271 -2.81 -22.59 32.82
CA ASN A 271 -2.53 -23.47 33.96
C ASN A 271 -3.74 -23.51 34.90
N GLY A 272 -4.30 -24.70 35.15
CA GLY A 272 -5.57 -24.86 35.88
C GLY A 272 -5.81 -26.24 36.51
N SER A 273 -4.92 -26.64 37.43
CA SER A 273 -5.11 -27.64 38.51
C SER A 273 -6.04 -28.86 38.31
N ASP A 274 -5.47 -30.07 38.39
CA ASP A 274 -6.21 -31.33 38.56
C ASP A 274 -7.08 -31.38 39.84
N GLN A 275 -8.28 -31.97 39.73
CA GLN A 275 -8.78 -32.97 40.71
C GLN A 275 -10.04 -33.75 40.28
N ASN A 276 -9.89 -35.09 40.27
CA ASN A 276 -10.86 -36.15 40.61
C ASN A 276 -12.16 -36.42 39.80
N CYS A 277 -12.08 -37.49 38.99
CA CYS A 277 -12.91 -38.72 39.04
C CYS A 277 -14.43 -38.76 38.69
N GLU A 278 -14.73 -39.44 37.56
CA GLU A 278 -15.72 -40.54 37.34
C GLU A 278 -17.25 -40.37 37.63
N PRO A 279 -18.15 -41.19 37.01
CA PRO A 279 -18.17 -41.72 35.63
C PRO A 279 -19.59 -41.60 34.96
N GLU A 280 -19.85 -42.32 33.85
CA GLU A 280 -21.16 -42.40 33.15
C GLU A 280 -22.32 -42.94 34.02
N PRO A 281 -23.58 -42.80 33.55
CA PRO A 281 -24.17 -44.00 32.91
C PRO A 281 -24.92 -43.76 31.59
N ARG A 282 -24.92 -44.79 30.74
CA ARG A 282 -25.72 -44.90 29.50
C ARG A 282 -27.20 -45.17 29.79
N MET A 283 -28.06 -44.91 28.79
CA MET A 283 -29.23 -45.75 28.52
C MET A 283 -29.37 -46.03 27.02
N ASP A 284 -29.49 -47.31 26.66
CA ASP A 284 -30.01 -47.77 25.37
C ASP A 284 -31.55 -47.67 25.33
N THR A 285 -32.17 -47.66 24.14
CA THR A 285 -33.33 -48.53 23.83
C THR A 285 -33.74 -48.55 22.34
N LEU A 286 -33.83 -49.78 21.81
CA LEU A 286 -34.84 -50.27 20.86
C LEU A 286 -35.01 -49.63 19.45
N SER A 287 -34.16 -50.09 18.53
CA SER A 287 -34.55 -50.82 17.29
C SER A 287 -35.98 -50.70 16.73
N VAL A 288 -36.08 -50.37 15.44
CA VAL A 288 -37.04 -50.99 14.50
C VAL A 288 -36.31 -51.47 13.24
N ILE A 289 -36.74 -52.59 12.68
CA ILE A 289 -36.12 -53.27 11.53
C ILE A 289 -36.83 -52.86 10.24
N ASN A 290 -36.08 -52.53 9.18
CA ASN A 290 -36.41 -53.15 7.89
C ASN A 290 -35.16 -53.45 7.05
N LYS A 291 -35.26 -54.49 6.22
CA LYS A 291 -34.18 -54.99 5.36
C LYS A 291 -34.54 -54.70 3.90
N ASN A 292 -33.52 -54.48 3.08
CA ASN A 292 -33.38 -55.31 1.88
C ASN A 292 -31.92 -55.40 1.44
N LYS A 293 -31.51 -56.60 1.04
CA LYS A 293 -30.21 -56.90 0.43
C LYS A 293 -30.38 -56.95 -1.09
N THR A 294 -29.29 -56.63 -1.80
CA THR A 294 -28.85 -57.47 -2.92
C THR A 294 -27.32 -57.58 -2.85
N GLN A 295 -26.79 -58.78 -3.12
CA GLN A 295 -25.36 -59.12 -3.05
C GLN A 295 -24.83 -59.50 -4.44
N THR A 296 -23.59 -59.10 -4.71
CA THR A 296 -22.53 -59.84 -5.43
C THR A 296 -21.22 -59.11 -5.08
N GLU A 297 -20.25 -59.64 -4.35
CA GLU A 297 -19.44 -60.86 -4.54
C GLU A 297 -18.51 -60.76 -5.78
N GLY A 298 -17.18 -60.97 -5.66
CA GLY A 298 -16.39 -61.29 -4.47
C GLY A 298 -14.87 -61.46 -4.74
N SER A 299 -14.13 -62.01 -3.75
CA SER A 299 -12.67 -62.36 -3.74
C SER A 299 -11.66 -61.22 -4.01
N MET A 300 -10.61 -60.94 -3.22
CA MET A 300 -9.65 -61.70 -2.39
C MET A 300 -8.54 -62.48 -3.13
N SER A 301 -7.34 -61.88 -3.20
CA SER A 301 -5.98 -62.47 -3.14
C SER A 301 -5.00 -61.28 -3.30
N SER A 302 -4.17 -60.84 -2.35
CA SER A 302 -3.01 -61.46 -1.68
C SER A 302 -1.87 -61.88 -2.64
N ASP A 303 -0.77 -61.11 -2.66
CA ASP A 303 0.56 -61.59 -2.24
C ASP A 303 1.62 -60.48 -2.20
N LEU A 304 2.72 -60.71 -1.46
CA LEU A 304 3.90 -59.83 -1.38
C LEU A 304 5.05 -60.42 -2.20
N HIS A 305 5.83 -59.58 -2.91
CA HIS A 305 7.30 -59.71 -2.89
C HIS A 305 8.04 -58.41 -3.30
N HIS A 306 9.36 -58.50 -3.53
CA HIS A 306 10.32 -57.51 -3.02
C HIS A 306 11.43 -57.17 -4.05
N LYS A 307 11.92 -55.92 -4.03
CA LYS A 307 13.16 -55.39 -4.67
C LYS A 307 13.25 -55.29 -6.21
N GLY A 308 13.66 -54.11 -6.68
CA GLY A 308 14.23 -53.91 -8.02
C GLY A 308 14.68 -52.46 -8.29
N LYS A 309 16.00 -52.20 -8.37
CA LYS A 309 16.55 -50.91 -8.83
C LYS A 309 16.85 -50.96 -10.34
N LYS A 310 16.43 -49.94 -11.11
CA LYS A 310 17.26 -49.36 -12.19
C LYS A 310 16.74 -48.00 -12.68
N ARG A 311 17.65 -47.20 -13.25
CA ARG A 311 17.35 -45.98 -14.03
C ARG A 311 17.19 -46.35 -15.52
N LEU A 312 16.31 -45.64 -16.21
CA LEU A 312 16.39 -45.08 -17.58
C LEU A 312 15.31 -43.96 -17.57
N MET A 313 15.57 -42.68 -17.86
CA MET A 313 16.13 -42.02 -19.06
C MET A 313 15.11 -41.92 -20.21
N ASP A 314 14.71 -40.68 -20.46
CA ASP A 314 14.07 -40.07 -21.63
C ASP A 314 13.10 -40.89 -22.50
N ASP A 315 11.80 -40.57 -22.40
CA ASP A 315 10.83 -40.80 -23.46
C ASP A 315 10.04 -39.52 -23.74
N LYS A 316 9.77 -39.24 -25.02
CA LYS A 316 8.94 -38.12 -25.47
C LYS A 316 7.49 -38.60 -25.60
N CYS A 317 6.55 -37.98 -24.89
CA CYS A 317 5.13 -38.14 -25.20
C CYS A 317 4.70 -37.09 -26.23
N GLU A 318 4.20 -37.56 -27.36
CA GLU A 318 3.52 -36.75 -28.38
C GLU A 318 2.11 -36.38 -27.89
N LEU A 319 1.59 -35.22 -28.31
CA LEU A 319 0.30 -34.69 -27.83
C LEU A 319 -0.86 -35.12 -28.74
N GLU A 320 -1.58 -36.15 -28.33
CA GLU A 320 -2.90 -36.51 -28.88
C GLU A 320 -3.94 -35.40 -28.60
N PRO A 321 -4.71 -34.92 -29.61
CA PRO A 321 -5.64 -33.81 -29.46
C PRO A 321 -6.98 -34.23 -28.83
N GLY A 322 -6.98 -34.49 -27.52
CA GLY A 322 -8.15 -34.99 -26.77
C GLY A 322 -8.86 -33.96 -25.89
N ASN A 323 -10.13 -33.65 -26.21
CA ASN A 323 -11.13 -32.95 -25.37
C ASN A 323 -10.66 -31.67 -24.65
N CYS A 324 -10.74 -30.54 -25.36
CA CYS A 324 -10.91 -29.25 -24.71
C CYS A 324 -12.30 -29.20 -24.05
N LYS A 325 -12.40 -29.56 -22.76
CA LYS A 325 -13.59 -29.28 -21.96
C LYS A 325 -13.76 -27.76 -21.89
N VAL A 326 -14.88 -27.26 -22.39
CA VAL A 326 -15.31 -25.87 -22.14
C VAL A 326 -15.32 -25.68 -20.63
N ARG A 327 -14.46 -24.80 -20.10
CA ARG A 327 -14.51 -24.42 -18.70
C ARG A 327 -15.82 -23.69 -18.47
N GLU A 328 -16.61 -24.17 -17.51
CA GLU A 328 -17.75 -23.41 -17.00
C GLU A 328 -17.19 -22.11 -16.40
N THR A 329 -17.45 -20.99 -17.07
CA THR A 329 -17.10 -19.67 -16.52
C THR A 329 -17.90 -19.47 -15.26
N MET A 330 -17.23 -19.15 -14.15
CA MET A 330 -17.88 -18.82 -12.88
C MET A 330 -19.05 -17.84 -13.15
N PRO A 331 -20.29 -18.17 -12.72
CA PRO A 331 -21.43 -17.32 -13.02
C PRO A 331 -21.18 -15.93 -12.43
N ARG A 332 -21.38 -14.87 -13.24
CA ARG A 332 -21.17 -13.50 -12.77
C ARG A 332 -22.00 -13.27 -11.50
N PRO A 333 -21.43 -12.63 -10.45
CA PRO A 333 -22.16 -12.38 -9.22
C PRO A 333 -23.48 -11.65 -9.53
N LEU A 334 -24.58 -12.17 -8.99
CA LEU A 334 -25.88 -11.54 -9.17
C LEU A 334 -25.81 -10.11 -8.62
N THR A 335 -26.30 -9.16 -9.42
CA THR A 335 -26.46 -7.76 -9.02
C THR A 335 -27.70 -7.68 -8.14
N PRO A 336 -27.60 -7.25 -6.88
CA PRO A 336 -28.77 -7.14 -6.01
C PRO A 336 -29.80 -6.14 -6.54
N ILE A 337 -31.07 -6.38 -6.21
CA ILE A 337 -32.14 -5.40 -6.39
C ILE A 337 -32.10 -4.49 -5.16
N LEU A 338 -31.80 -3.20 -5.37
CA LEU A 338 -31.75 -2.21 -4.29
C LEU A 338 -33.18 -1.76 -3.94
N GLU A 339 -33.47 -1.55 -2.65
CA GLU A 339 -34.74 -0.97 -2.22
C GLU A 339 -34.66 0.57 -2.29
N LEU A 340 -35.65 1.21 -2.94
CA LEU A 340 -35.62 2.67 -3.19
C LEU A 340 -35.63 3.52 -1.90
N GLN A 341 -35.88 2.91 -0.74
CA GLN A 341 -35.85 3.57 0.58
C GLN A 341 -34.49 3.43 1.29
N SER A 342 -33.66 2.45 0.91
CA SER A 342 -32.28 2.29 1.41
C SER A 342 -31.25 2.96 0.51
N THR A 343 -31.55 3.21 -0.78
CA THR A 343 -30.56 3.75 -1.73
C THR A 343 -29.88 5.03 -1.27
N ILE A 344 -28.54 5.02 -1.26
CA ILE A 344 -27.70 6.17 -0.90
C ILE A 344 -27.94 7.34 -1.88
N PRO A 345 -28.11 8.59 -1.40
CA PRO A 345 -28.35 9.75 -2.26
C PRO A 345 -27.17 10.04 -3.19
N LYS A 346 -27.47 10.66 -4.34
CA LYS A 346 -26.50 11.04 -5.37
C LYS A 346 -26.50 12.53 -5.61
N LEU A 347 -25.32 13.15 -5.69
CA LEU A 347 -25.13 14.56 -5.99
C LEU A 347 -24.09 14.77 -7.09
N LEU A 348 -24.46 15.54 -8.11
CA LEU A 348 -23.55 16.01 -9.15
C LEU A 348 -22.81 17.26 -8.65
N CYS A 349 -21.48 17.17 -8.51
CA CYS A 349 -20.58 18.27 -8.12
C CYS A 349 -21.12 19.24 -7.05
N PRO A 350 -21.55 18.76 -5.85
CA PRO A 350 -22.04 19.65 -4.80
C PRO A 350 -20.93 20.58 -4.29
N SER A 351 -21.28 21.80 -3.85
CA SER A 351 -20.30 22.71 -3.26
C SER A 351 -19.70 22.15 -1.97
N LEU A 352 -18.47 22.56 -1.66
CA LEU A 352 -17.79 22.22 -0.40
C LEU A 352 -18.65 22.56 0.83
N GLU A 353 -19.34 23.71 0.81
CA GLU A 353 -20.29 24.13 1.86
C GLU A 353 -21.48 23.16 1.96
N HIS A 354 -22.10 22.78 0.84
CA HIS A 354 -23.23 21.87 0.83
C HIS A 354 -22.83 20.48 1.35
N PHE A 355 -21.67 19.95 0.91
CA PHE A 355 -21.12 18.70 1.42
C PHE A 355 -20.81 18.79 2.92
N LYS A 356 -20.13 19.86 3.38
CA LYS A 356 -19.78 20.04 4.79
C LYS A 356 -21.03 20.08 5.67
N ALA A 357 -22.01 20.90 5.33
CA ALA A 357 -23.19 21.12 6.13
C ALA A 357 -24.19 19.94 6.15
N ASN A 358 -24.33 19.20 5.04
CA ASN A 358 -25.39 18.20 4.89
C ASN A 358 -24.93 16.74 4.99
N TYR A 359 -23.62 16.47 4.88
CA TYR A 359 -23.07 15.10 4.86
C TYR A 359 -21.88 14.91 5.81
N LEU A 360 -20.89 15.81 5.82
CA LEU A 360 -19.73 15.68 6.71
C LEU A 360 -20.11 15.95 8.18
N VAL A 361 -20.68 17.10 8.50
CA VAL A 361 -21.04 17.46 9.89
C VAL A 361 -22.17 16.57 10.44
N THR A 362 -23.05 16.08 9.56
CA THR A 362 -24.15 15.17 9.89
C THR A 362 -23.76 13.68 9.87
N GLN A 363 -22.54 13.37 9.43
CA GLN A 363 -22.01 12.01 9.23
C GLN A 363 -22.98 11.11 8.44
N GLN A 364 -23.43 11.57 7.26
CA GLN A 364 -24.32 10.83 6.36
C GLN A 364 -23.62 10.43 5.06
N PRO A 365 -23.78 9.19 4.57
CA PRO A 365 -23.17 8.74 3.33
C PRO A 365 -23.82 9.37 2.09
N VAL A 366 -23.02 9.61 1.06
CA VAL A 366 -23.47 10.19 -0.22
C VAL A 366 -22.59 9.74 -1.37
N ILE A 367 -23.18 9.58 -2.55
CA ILE A 367 -22.45 9.37 -3.79
C ILE A 367 -22.23 10.71 -4.49
N LEU A 368 -20.98 11.02 -4.81
CA LEU A 368 -20.56 12.20 -5.55
C LEU A 368 -20.29 11.80 -7.01
N GLU A 369 -20.91 12.52 -7.94
CA GLU A 369 -20.81 12.30 -9.40
C GLU A 369 -20.22 13.55 -10.08
N GLY A 370 -19.57 13.38 -11.25
CA GLY A 370 -18.97 14.49 -12.01
C GLY A 370 -17.60 14.97 -11.53
N ILE A 371 -17.15 14.53 -10.35
CA ILE A 371 -15.95 15.06 -9.69
C ILE A 371 -14.64 14.38 -10.11
N ILE A 372 -14.67 13.14 -10.61
CA ILE A 372 -13.46 12.40 -11.04
C ILE A 372 -13.45 11.98 -12.52
N ASP A 373 -14.49 12.31 -13.29
CA ASP A 373 -14.64 11.92 -14.71
C ASP A 373 -13.50 12.45 -15.62
N HIS A 374 -12.77 13.45 -15.13
CA HIS A 374 -11.63 14.07 -15.80
C HIS A 374 -10.28 13.39 -15.49
N TRP A 375 -10.18 12.59 -14.42
CA TRP A 375 -8.92 11.96 -13.99
C TRP A 375 -8.34 11.02 -15.07
N PRO A 376 -7.01 11.00 -15.28
CA PRO A 376 -6.39 10.13 -16.28
C PRO A 376 -6.71 8.64 -16.09
N CYS A 377 -6.82 8.15 -14.85
CA CYS A 377 -7.16 6.76 -14.52
C CYS A 377 -8.45 6.28 -15.23
N MET A 378 -9.47 7.15 -15.33
CA MET A 378 -10.78 6.85 -15.93
C MET A 378 -10.72 6.50 -17.43
N LYS A 379 -9.60 6.81 -18.09
CA LYS A 379 -9.35 6.54 -19.53
C LYS A 379 -8.15 5.63 -19.76
N LYS A 380 -7.17 5.63 -18.84
CA LYS A 380 -5.92 4.88 -18.97
C LYS A 380 -6.01 3.47 -18.40
N TRP A 381 -6.72 3.24 -17.28
CA TRP A 381 -6.60 1.98 -16.54
C TRP A 381 -7.43 0.83 -17.12
N SER A 382 -6.75 -0.03 -17.88
CA SER A 382 -7.19 -1.40 -18.21
C SER A 382 -6.28 -2.43 -17.53
N VAL A 383 -6.66 -3.72 -17.61
CA VAL A 383 -5.79 -4.82 -17.16
C VAL A 383 -4.44 -4.78 -17.87
N ASP A 384 -4.42 -4.55 -19.19
CA ASP A 384 -3.19 -4.44 -19.99
C ASP A 384 -2.33 -3.22 -19.58
N TYR A 385 -2.97 -2.10 -19.23
CA TYR A 385 -2.28 -0.91 -18.73
C TYR A 385 -1.58 -1.20 -17.40
N ILE A 386 -2.28 -1.80 -16.46
CA ILE A 386 -1.73 -2.17 -15.15
C ILE A 386 -0.62 -3.22 -15.30
N GLN A 387 -0.76 -4.23 -16.17
CA GLN A 387 0.35 -5.15 -16.47
C GLN A 387 1.59 -4.46 -17.04
N ARG A 388 1.40 -3.47 -17.94
CA ARG A 388 2.50 -2.74 -18.60
C ARG A 388 3.24 -1.76 -17.69
N VAL A 389 2.54 -1.10 -16.77
CA VAL A 389 3.11 -0.11 -15.82
C VAL A 389 3.63 -0.79 -14.55
N ALA A 390 2.84 -1.71 -14.01
CA ALA A 390 3.00 -2.25 -12.66
C ALA A 390 3.25 -3.77 -12.61
N GLY A 391 3.15 -4.50 -13.72
CA GLY A 391 3.13 -5.97 -13.73
C GLY A 391 4.34 -6.67 -13.10
N CYS A 392 5.51 -6.03 -13.10
CA CYS A 392 6.73 -6.57 -12.46
C CYS A 392 6.87 -6.24 -10.97
N ARG A 393 5.91 -5.50 -10.38
CA ARG A 393 5.97 -5.03 -8.99
C ARG A 393 5.37 -6.05 -8.04
N THR A 394 6.04 -6.30 -6.92
CA THR A 394 5.60 -7.27 -5.90
C THR A 394 4.58 -6.62 -4.96
N VAL A 395 3.44 -7.25 -4.75
CA VAL A 395 2.31 -6.73 -3.95
C VAL A 395 1.74 -7.80 -3.01
N PRO A 396 1.13 -7.39 -1.88
CA PRO A 396 0.32 -8.29 -1.07
C PRO A 396 -0.99 -8.64 -1.79
N VAL A 397 -1.34 -9.91 -1.76
CA VAL A 397 -2.62 -10.43 -2.26
C VAL A 397 -3.24 -11.32 -1.20
N GLU A 398 -4.47 -11.02 -0.83
CA GLU A 398 -5.33 -11.87 0.00
C GLU A 398 -5.86 -13.05 -0.82
N LEU A 399 -5.85 -14.24 -0.23
CA LEU A 399 -6.26 -15.50 -0.84
C LEU A 399 -7.28 -16.19 0.05
N GLY A 400 -8.51 -16.36 -0.44
CA GLY A 400 -9.65 -16.88 0.32
C GLY A 400 -10.95 -16.19 -0.11
N SER A 401 -12.10 -16.59 0.43
CA SER A 401 -13.38 -15.91 0.17
C SER A 401 -13.50 -14.58 0.92
N ARG A 402 -13.07 -14.54 2.19
CA ARG A 402 -13.10 -13.39 3.10
C ARG A 402 -11.93 -13.46 4.09
N TYR A 403 -11.48 -12.34 4.64
CA TYR A 403 -10.46 -12.31 5.70
C TYR A 403 -10.93 -12.85 7.06
N THR A 404 -12.23 -13.18 7.18
CA THR A 404 -12.83 -13.87 8.34
C THR A 404 -12.69 -15.39 8.28
N ASP A 405 -12.25 -15.94 7.15
CA ASP A 405 -12.34 -17.38 6.88
C ASP A 405 -11.04 -18.11 7.29
N VAL A 406 -11.16 -19.35 7.78
CA VAL A 406 -10.04 -20.10 8.40
C VAL A 406 -8.95 -20.50 7.38
N ASP A 407 -9.29 -20.57 6.09
CA ASP A 407 -8.36 -20.82 4.98
C ASP A 407 -7.81 -19.53 4.35
N TRP A 408 -8.17 -18.35 4.86
CA TRP A 408 -7.58 -17.09 4.40
C TRP A 408 -6.07 -17.04 4.65
N SER A 409 -5.34 -16.50 3.68
CA SER A 409 -3.92 -16.22 3.79
C SER A 409 -3.51 -15.04 2.92
N GLN A 410 -2.40 -14.40 3.24
CA GLN A 410 -1.81 -13.36 2.39
C GLN A 410 -0.52 -13.90 1.76
N LYS A 411 -0.34 -13.72 0.44
CA LYS A 411 0.93 -14.02 -0.25
C LYS A 411 1.42 -12.80 -1.04
N LEU A 412 2.73 -12.54 -0.96
CA LEU A 412 3.44 -11.65 -1.88
C LEU A 412 3.63 -12.32 -3.24
N MET A 413 3.27 -11.61 -4.32
CA MET A 413 3.49 -12.02 -5.72
C MET A 413 3.56 -10.80 -6.63
N THR A 414 4.02 -10.96 -7.87
CA THR A 414 3.98 -9.87 -8.84
C THR A 414 2.56 -9.58 -9.32
N ILE A 415 2.28 -8.33 -9.73
CA ILE A 415 1.00 -7.95 -10.34
C ILE A 415 0.69 -8.78 -11.60
N ASN A 416 1.70 -9.19 -12.37
CA ASN A 416 1.52 -10.10 -13.52
C ASN A 416 1.07 -11.50 -13.10
N GLU A 417 1.63 -12.08 -12.03
CA GLU A 417 1.16 -13.35 -11.48
C GLU A 417 -0.26 -13.24 -10.93
N PHE A 418 -0.55 -12.16 -10.20
CA PHE A 418 -1.89 -11.87 -9.67
C PHE A 418 -2.93 -11.80 -10.80
N ILE A 419 -2.69 -10.97 -11.82
CA ILE A 419 -3.59 -10.80 -12.96
C ILE A 419 -3.74 -12.10 -13.74
N SER A 420 -2.62 -12.77 -14.07
CA SER A 420 -2.66 -14.03 -14.81
C SER A 420 -3.46 -15.09 -14.05
N LYS A 421 -3.19 -15.28 -12.75
CA LYS A 421 -3.77 -16.38 -11.97
C LYS A 421 -5.23 -16.12 -11.55
N TYR A 422 -5.54 -14.94 -11.01
CA TYR A 422 -6.83 -14.69 -10.34
C TYR A 422 -7.80 -13.83 -11.17
N ILE A 423 -7.31 -12.89 -11.99
CA ILE A 423 -8.17 -12.06 -12.84
C ILE A 423 -8.54 -12.80 -14.14
N LEU A 424 -7.53 -13.27 -14.88
CA LEU A 424 -7.69 -13.83 -16.22
C LEU A 424 -8.02 -15.33 -16.22
N ASN A 425 -7.29 -16.14 -15.43
CA ASN A 425 -7.49 -17.60 -15.40
C ASN A 425 -8.38 -18.11 -14.25
N GLN A 426 -8.67 -17.29 -13.24
CA GLN A 426 -9.50 -17.60 -12.06
C GLN A 426 -9.15 -18.96 -11.41
N GLN A 427 -7.86 -19.17 -11.10
CA GLN A 427 -7.34 -20.45 -10.62
C GLN A 427 -7.33 -20.59 -9.09
N GLY A 428 -8.21 -21.44 -8.57
CA GLY A 428 -8.25 -21.82 -7.15
C GLY A 428 -9.23 -20.97 -6.35
N CYS A 429 -8.79 -20.46 -5.20
CA CYS A 429 -9.55 -19.49 -4.41
C CYS A 429 -9.57 -18.11 -5.08
N THR A 430 -10.47 -17.24 -4.63
CA THR A 430 -10.46 -15.82 -4.95
C THR A 430 -9.15 -15.19 -4.47
N GLY A 431 -8.56 -14.32 -5.31
CA GLY A 431 -7.42 -13.48 -4.95
C GLY A 431 -7.81 -12.02 -5.03
N TYR A 432 -7.43 -11.21 -4.03
CA TYR A 432 -7.76 -9.78 -3.95
C TYR A 432 -6.52 -8.96 -3.55
N LEU A 433 -6.16 -7.97 -4.36
CA LEU A 433 -5.22 -6.92 -3.97
C LEU A 433 -6.05 -5.88 -3.22
N ALA A 434 -6.04 -5.96 -1.89
CA ALA A 434 -6.84 -5.14 -0.99
C ALA A 434 -5.97 -4.23 -0.12
N GLN A 435 -6.53 -3.09 0.30
CA GLN A 435 -5.97 -2.18 1.31
C GLN A 435 -4.46 -1.89 1.18
N HIS A 436 -3.97 -1.72 -0.06
CA HIS A 436 -2.53 -1.55 -0.33
C HIS A 436 -2.19 -0.15 -0.83
N GLN A 437 -1.14 0.47 -0.27
CA GLN A 437 -0.61 1.78 -0.64
C GLN A 437 0.21 1.71 -1.96
N LEU A 438 -0.46 1.26 -3.02
CA LEU A 438 0.11 1.01 -4.34
C LEU A 438 0.69 2.28 -4.99
N PHE A 439 0.19 3.46 -4.62
CA PHE A 439 0.53 4.74 -5.26
C PHE A 439 1.89 5.28 -4.79
N ASP A 440 2.29 4.99 -3.55
CA ASP A 440 3.61 5.33 -3.02
C ASP A 440 4.68 4.32 -3.47
N GLN A 441 4.24 3.10 -3.79
CA GLN A 441 5.04 2.11 -4.50
C GLN A 441 5.20 2.45 -6.00
N ILE A 442 4.16 2.98 -6.66
CA ILE A 442 4.10 3.14 -8.13
C ILE A 442 3.64 4.56 -8.52
N HIS A 443 4.60 5.48 -8.63
CA HIS A 443 4.33 6.89 -8.94
C HIS A 443 3.63 7.10 -10.30
N GLU A 444 3.94 6.28 -11.33
CA GLU A 444 3.28 6.28 -12.65
C GLU A 444 1.76 5.92 -12.58
N LEU A 445 1.26 5.48 -11.41
CA LEU A 445 -0.17 5.36 -11.09
C LEU A 445 -0.68 6.46 -10.13
N LYS A 446 0.19 7.09 -9.31
CA LYS A 446 -0.16 8.24 -8.46
C LYS A 446 -0.42 9.49 -9.32
N GLU A 447 0.30 9.64 -10.43
CA GLU A 447 0.07 10.64 -11.49
C GLU A 447 -1.29 10.51 -12.19
N ASP A 448 -1.98 9.36 -12.09
CA ASP A 448 -3.25 9.11 -12.77
C ASP A 448 -4.50 9.50 -11.96
N ILE A 449 -4.31 9.94 -10.73
CA ILE A 449 -5.37 10.27 -9.76
C ILE A 449 -5.08 11.64 -9.12
N SER A 450 -5.99 12.12 -8.27
CA SER A 450 -5.77 13.29 -7.41
C SER A 450 -6.41 13.06 -6.05
N ILE A 451 -6.20 13.95 -5.08
CA ILE A 451 -6.96 13.94 -3.82
C ILE A 451 -8.27 14.73 -4.08
N PRO A 452 -9.46 14.24 -3.69
CA PRO A 452 -10.70 14.99 -3.86
C PRO A 452 -10.71 16.25 -2.98
N ASP A 453 -11.05 17.42 -3.56
CA ASP A 453 -11.08 18.73 -2.88
C ASP A 453 -11.81 18.71 -1.52
N TYR A 454 -12.85 17.88 -1.39
CA TYR A 454 -13.63 17.71 -0.16
C TYR A 454 -12.79 17.25 1.05
N CYS A 455 -11.61 16.66 0.86
CA CYS A 455 -10.69 16.32 1.95
C CYS A 455 -10.15 17.58 2.68
N CYS A 456 -10.05 18.74 2.01
CA CYS A 456 -9.60 19.99 2.64
C CYS A 456 -10.60 20.58 3.65
N LEU A 457 -11.67 19.85 3.95
CA LEU A 457 -12.71 20.19 4.92
C LEU A 457 -12.52 19.49 6.27
N GLY A 458 -11.53 18.58 6.37
CA GLY A 458 -11.10 17.93 7.61
C GLY A 458 -10.15 18.80 8.44
N ASP A 459 -9.60 18.18 9.48
CA ASP A 459 -8.65 18.79 10.43
C ASP A 459 -7.21 18.23 10.28
N GLY A 460 -7.00 17.20 9.44
CA GLY A 460 -5.68 16.62 9.14
C GLY A 460 -4.96 17.25 7.93
N ASP A 461 -3.63 17.11 7.87
CA ASP A 461 -2.79 17.55 6.74
C ASP A 461 -2.94 16.62 5.51
N GLU A 462 -2.70 17.16 4.30
CA GLU A 462 -2.82 16.41 3.04
C GLU A 462 -1.84 15.22 2.96
N ASP A 463 -0.64 15.36 3.53
CA ASP A 463 0.38 14.30 3.60
C ASP A 463 0.00 13.11 4.51
N ASP A 464 -0.96 13.28 5.42
CA ASP A 464 -1.48 12.20 6.28
C ASP A 464 -2.59 11.36 5.59
N ILE A 465 -3.07 11.78 4.40
CA ILE A 465 -4.14 11.09 3.68
C ILE A 465 -3.65 9.75 3.12
N THR A 466 -4.11 8.65 3.71
CA THR A 466 -3.71 7.30 3.29
C THR A 466 -4.50 6.86 2.06
N ILE A 467 -3.81 6.65 0.93
CA ILE A 467 -4.42 6.30 -0.36
C ILE A 467 -4.22 4.81 -0.68
N ASN A 468 -5.28 4.01 -0.62
CA ASN A 468 -5.23 2.56 -0.85
C ASN A 468 -5.87 2.14 -2.19
N ALA A 469 -5.27 1.17 -2.85
CA ALA A 469 -5.80 0.51 -4.04
C ALA A 469 -6.58 -0.77 -3.68
N TRP A 470 -7.65 -1.03 -4.43
CA TRP A 470 -8.52 -2.20 -4.27
C TRP A 470 -8.80 -2.83 -5.64
N PHE A 471 -8.04 -3.86 -6.03
CA PHE A 471 -8.07 -4.46 -7.35
C PHE A 471 -8.32 -5.97 -7.28
N GLY A 472 -9.37 -6.45 -7.95
CA GLY A 472 -9.76 -7.87 -7.88
C GLY A 472 -10.75 -8.32 -8.96
N PRO A 473 -10.97 -9.65 -9.07
CA PRO A 473 -11.98 -10.22 -9.95
C PRO A 473 -13.41 -9.92 -9.45
N ALA A 474 -14.40 -10.23 -10.28
CA ALA A 474 -15.79 -10.24 -9.83
C ALA A 474 -15.96 -11.26 -8.68
N GLY A 475 -16.69 -10.88 -7.63
CA GLY A 475 -16.95 -11.74 -6.48
C GLY A 475 -15.94 -11.62 -5.32
N THR A 476 -14.97 -10.70 -5.37
CA THR A 476 -14.25 -10.32 -4.12
C THR A 476 -15.22 -9.70 -3.12
N VAL A 477 -15.02 -10.00 -1.84
CA VAL A 477 -15.85 -9.53 -0.73
C VAL A 477 -14.96 -8.93 0.35
N SER A 478 -15.26 -7.71 0.77
CA SER A 478 -14.85 -7.19 2.07
C SER A 478 -16.04 -7.38 3.03
N PRO A 479 -15.91 -8.25 4.06
CA PRO A 479 -16.86 -8.36 5.19
C PRO A 479 -17.29 -7.01 5.78
N LEU A 480 -18.39 -7.00 6.53
CA LEU A 480 -18.90 -5.78 7.15
C LEU A 480 -17.94 -5.31 8.26
N HIS A 481 -17.34 -4.14 8.09
CA HIS A 481 -16.38 -3.57 9.04
C HIS A 481 -16.48 -2.04 9.11
N GLN A 482 -15.90 -1.43 10.14
CA GLN A 482 -15.83 0.02 10.34
C GLN A 482 -14.38 0.52 10.30
N ASP A 483 -14.17 1.69 9.68
CA ASP A 483 -12.87 2.38 9.57
C ASP A 483 -12.73 3.48 10.64
N PRO A 484 -11.49 3.78 11.09
CA PRO A 484 -11.21 4.80 12.10
C PRO A 484 -11.18 6.25 11.56
N GLN A 485 -11.35 6.44 10.24
CA GLN A 485 -11.21 7.71 9.52
C GLN A 485 -12.40 7.95 8.57
N GLN A 486 -12.55 9.18 8.07
CA GLN A 486 -13.42 9.49 6.93
C GLN A 486 -12.86 8.80 5.68
N ASN A 487 -13.72 8.24 4.83
CA ASN A 487 -13.29 7.46 3.68
C ASN A 487 -14.04 7.88 2.40
N PHE A 488 -13.30 8.30 1.37
CA PHE A 488 -13.82 8.45 0.01
C PHE A 488 -13.39 7.24 -0.84
N LEU A 489 -14.36 6.39 -1.21
CA LEU A 489 -14.12 5.27 -2.12
C LEU A 489 -14.47 5.66 -3.56
N ALA A 490 -13.45 5.97 -4.37
CA ALA A 490 -13.56 6.24 -5.79
C ALA A 490 -13.57 4.95 -6.62
N GLN A 491 -14.57 4.78 -7.49
CA GLN A 491 -14.67 3.62 -8.38
C GLN A 491 -14.16 3.96 -9.78
N ILE A 492 -13.13 3.23 -10.23
CA ILE A 492 -12.42 3.51 -11.49
C ILE A 492 -12.77 2.48 -12.58
N VAL A 493 -12.78 1.20 -12.23
CA VAL A 493 -13.06 0.08 -13.16
C VAL A 493 -14.10 -0.85 -12.54
N GLY A 494 -15.06 -1.31 -13.33
CA GLY A 494 -16.13 -2.24 -12.88
C GLY A 494 -17.09 -1.62 -11.87
N ARG A 495 -18.02 -2.43 -11.34
CA ARG A 495 -18.98 -2.00 -10.30
C ARG A 495 -18.78 -2.76 -8.99
N LYS A 496 -19.13 -2.11 -7.87
CA LYS A 496 -19.24 -2.71 -6.54
C LYS A 496 -20.65 -2.54 -5.99
N TYR A 497 -21.23 -3.61 -5.46
CA TYR A 497 -22.35 -3.51 -4.55
C TYR A 497 -21.82 -3.17 -3.15
N ILE A 498 -22.45 -2.21 -2.48
CA ILE A 498 -22.05 -1.74 -1.16
C ILE A 498 -23.29 -1.64 -0.28
N ARG A 499 -23.20 -2.12 0.96
CA ARG A 499 -24.19 -1.89 2.01
C ARG A 499 -23.53 -1.23 3.23
N LEU A 500 -24.18 -0.20 3.74
CA LEU A 500 -23.75 0.62 4.86
C LEU A 500 -24.75 0.51 6.02
N TYR A 501 -24.25 0.52 7.25
CA TYR A 501 -25.04 0.63 8.49
C TYR A 501 -24.42 1.74 9.35
N SER A 502 -25.26 2.55 9.99
CA SER A 502 -24.80 3.66 10.85
C SER A 502 -24.20 3.13 12.15
N VAL A 503 -23.34 3.93 12.80
CA VAL A 503 -22.69 3.59 14.09
C VAL A 503 -23.71 3.16 15.16
N SER A 504 -24.93 3.71 15.12
CA SER A 504 -26.05 3.36 16.01
C SER A 504 -26.55 1.92 15.89
N GLU A 505 -26.24 1.21 14.80
CA GLU A 505 -26.64 -0.18 14.58
C GLU A 505 -25.64 -1.18 15.18
N THR A 506 -24.45 -0.75 15.65
CA THR A 506 -23.34 -1.62 16.11
C THR A 506 -23.77 -2.79 16.99
N GLU A 507 -24.70 -2.56 17.94
CA GLU A 507 -25.24 -3.57 18.85
C GLU A 507 -26.00 -4.74 18.17
N ASN A 508 -26.47 -4.52 16.95
CA ASN A 508 -27.23 -5.45 16.12
C ASN A 508 -26.35 -6.14 15.06
N LEU A 509 -25.11 -5.66 14.87
CA LEU A 509 -24.16 -6.13 13.87
C LEU A 509 -23.15 -7.15 14.41
N TYR A 510 -23.21 -7.48 15.70
CA TYR A 510 -22.38 -8.51 16.37
C TYR A 510 -20.88 -8.45 15.99
N PRO A 511 -20.13 -7.44 16.45
CA PRO A 511 -18.67 -7.41 16.27
C PRO A 511 -17.96 -8.64 16.85
N PHE A 512 -16.75 -8.94 16.41
CA PHE A 512 -15.89 -9.91 17.11
C PHE A 512 -15.39 -9.34 18.44
N GLU A 513 -15.29 -10.17 19.48
CA GLU A 513 -14.78 -9.75 20.80
C GLU A 513 -13.24 -9.66 20.84
N SER A 514 -12.55 -10.26 19.87
CA SER A 514 -11.08 -10.26 19.76
C SER A 514 -10.52 -8.88 19.42
N SER A 515 -9.44 -8.47 20.09
CA SER A 515 -8.78 -7.16 19.92
C SER A 515 -8.39 -6.82 18.47
N LEU A 516 -8.05 -7.81 17.64
CA LEU A 516 -7.66 -7.60 16.24
C LEU A 516 -8.84 -7.41 15.27
N LEU A 517 -10.02 -7.98 15.56
CA LEU A 517 -11.20 -7.97 14.68
C LEU A 517 -12.41 -7.22 15.27
N HIS A 518 -12.23 -6.46 16.35
CA HIS A 518 -13.30 -5.72 17.03
C HIS A 518 -14.03 -4.68 16.15
N ASN A 519 -13.44 -4.30 15.02
CA ASN A 519 -14.05 -3.44 14.01
C ASN A 519 -14.75 -4.21 12.88
N THR A 520 -14.80 -5.54 12.94
CA THR A 520 -15.43 -6.43 11.95
C THR A 520 -16.63 -7.17 12.56
N SER A 521 -17.69 -7.33 11.77
CA SER A 521 -18.91 -8.05 12.12
C SER A 521 -18.74 -9.56 11.93
N GLN A 522 -19.39 -10.35 12.79
CA GLN A 522 -19.51 -11.80 12.64
C GLN A 522 -20.59 -12.22 11.61
N VAL A 523 -21.35 -11.27 11.04
CA VAL A 523 -22.54 -11.54 10.22
C VAL A 523 -22.22 -11.58 8.73
N ASP A 524 -22.67 -12.64 8.05
CA ASP A 524 -22.73 -12.68 6.59
C ASP A 524 -23.93 -11.84 6.09
N ILE A 525 -23.64 -10.73 5.43
CA ILE A 525 -24.64 -9.73 5.02
C ILE A 525 -25.56 -10.20 3.90
N GLU A 526 -25.13 -11.21 3.13
CA GLU A 526 -25.91 -11.76 2.01
C GLU A 526 -26.55 -13.12 2.33
N ASN A 527 -26.10 -13.78 3.41
CA ASN A 527 -26.70 -15.02 3.93
C ASN A 527 -26.65 -15.06 5.47
N PRO A 528 -27.39 -14.18 6.18
CA PRO A 528 -27.27 -14.03 7.62
C PRO A 528 -27.90 -15.21 8.38
N ASP A 529 -27.13 -15.79 9.30
CA ASP A 529 -27.62 -16.73 10.30
C ASP A 529 -28.44 -15.97 11.36
N LEU A 530 -29.76 -15.90 11.17
CA LEU A 530 -30.68 -15.18 12.06
C LEU A 530 -31.02 -15.96 13.34
N ASP A 531 -30.72 -17.26 13.43
CA ASP A 531 -30.84 -18.02 14.67
C ASP A 531 -29.68 -17.66 15.63
N LYS A 532 -28.47 -17.46 15.07
CA LYS A 532 -27.29 -16.97 15.81
C LYS A 532 -27.30 -15.45 16.02
N PHE A 533 -27.78 -14.67 15.04
CA PHE A 533 -27.72 -13.20 15.02
C PHE A 533 -29.09 -12.51 14.95
N PRO A 534 -30.07 -12.83 15.82
CA PRO A 534 -31.46 -12.41 15.66
C PRO A 534 -31.71 -10.88 15.68
N LYS A 535 -30.82 -10.07 16.27
CA LYS A 535 -30.93 -8.60 16.22
C LYS A 535 -30.75 -8.05 14.80
N PHE A 536 -29.92 -8.70 13.96
CA PHE A 536 -29.54 -8.21 12.63
C PHE A 536 -30.73 -8.04 11.68
N ALA A 537 -31.78 -8.86 11.87
CA ALA A 537 -33.02 -8.77 11.10
C ALA A 537 -33.79 -7.43 11.27
N GLN A 538 -33.43 -6.62 12.27
CA GLN A 538 -34.05 -5.31 12.54
C GLN A 538 -33.17 -4.13 12.12
N SER A 539 -31.93 -4.38 11.68
CA SER A 539 -30.96 -3.33 11.39
C SER A 539 -31.29 -2.55 10.12
N LYS A 540 -31.29 -1.22 10.25
CA LYS A 540 -31.47 -0.31 9.12
C LYS A 540 -30.16 -0.18 8.35
N TYR A 541 -30.26 -0.25 7.03
CA TYR A 541 -29.12 -0.14 6.13
C TYR A 541 -29.39 0.84 5.00
N HIS A 542 -28.31 1.34 4.43
CA HIS A 542 -28.30 2.02 3.15
C HIS A 542 -27.50 1.20 2.14
N ASP A 543 -27.85 1.23 0.86
CA ASP A 543 -27.14 0.45 -0.16
C ASP A 543 -26.97 1.17 -1.50
N CYS A 544 -26.02 0.71 -2.30
CA CYS A 544 -25.80 1.20 -3.65
C CYS A 544 -25.09 0.19 -4.56
N ILE A 545 -25.10 0.50 -5.86
CA ILE A 545 -24.17 -0.07 -6.83
C ILE A 545 -23.27 1.08 -7.30
N LEU A 546 -22.06 1.13 -6.73
CA LEU A 546 -21.05 2.12 -7.08
C LEU A 546 -20.43 1.75 -8.44
N SER A 547 -20.39 2.73 -9.34
CA SER A 547 -20.05 2.56 -10.76
C SER A 547 -18.88 3.50 -11.15
N PRO A 548 -18.18 3.25 -12.26
CA PRO A 548 -17.04 4.08 -12.68
C PRO A 548 -17.41 5.58 -12.76
N GLY A 549 -16.55 6.44 -12.20
CA GLY A 549 -16.76 7.90 -12.15
C GLY A 549 -17.44 8.39 -10.87
N GLN A 550 -17.92 7.48 -10.02
CA GLN A 550 -18.56 7.81 -8.74
C GLN A 550 -17.57 7.67 -7.58
N ILE A 551 -17.64 8.61 -6.63
CA ILE A 551 -17.08 8.44 -5.29
C ILE A 551 -18.23 8.15 -4.31
N LEU A 552 -18.07 7.16 -3.43
CA LEU A 552 -18.89 7.04 -2.22
C LEU A 552 -18.16 7.69 -1.04
N PHE A 553 -18.81 8.63 -0.37
CA PHE A 553 -18.44 9.04 0.98
C PHE A 553 -18.96 8.03 1.99
N ILE A 554 -18.04 7.42 2.73
CA ILE A 554 -18.29 6.57 3.89
C ILE A 554 -17.85 7.39 5.11
N PRO A 555 -18.78 7.87 5.96
CA PRO A 555 -18.41 8.68 7.12
C PRO A 555 -17.70 7.83 8.19
N VAL A 556 -16.93 8.47 9.07
CA VAL A 556 -16.11 7.76 10.07
C VAL A 556 -16.93 6.79 10.94
N GLN A 557 -16.36 5.62 11.22
CA GLN A 557 -16.99 4.50 11.94
C GLN A 557 -18.27 3.92 11.29
N TRP A 558 -18.68 4.34 10.08
CA TRP A 558 -19.78 3.64 9.41
C TRP A 558 -19.37 2.22 9.01
N TRP A 559 -20.24 1.27 9.36
CA TRP A 559 -20.08 -0.13 9.03
C TRP A 559 -20.37 -0.33 7.55
N HIS A 560 -19.40 -0.85 6.78
CA HIS A 560 -19.52 -1.01 5.34
C HIS A 560 -19.12 -2.42 4.87
N TYR A 561 -19.96 -3.00 4.02
CA TYR A 561 -19.79 -4.28 3.34
C TYR A 561 -19.66 -4.02 1.84
N VAL A 562 -18.73 -4.69 1.16
CA VAL A 562 -18.42 -4.43 -0.25
C VAL A 562 -18.28 -5.74 -1.02
N ARG A 563 -18.97 -5.87 -2.16
CA ARG A 563 -18.78 -6.99 -3.11
C ARG A 563 -18.57 -6.50 -4.54
N ALA A 564 -17.53 -6.98 -5.21
CA ALA A 564 -17.30 -6.70 -6.63
C ALA A 564 -18.32 -7.44 -7.53
N LEU A 565 -18.95 -6.73 -8.46
CA LEU A 565 -19.91 -7.29 -9.43
C LEU A 565 -19.24 -7.64 -10.78
N ASP A 566 -18.17 -6.93 -11.11
CA ASP A 566 -17.32 -7.12 -12.29
C ASP A 566 -15.85 -7.20 -11.83
N ILE A 567 -14.89 -7.36 -12.75
CA ILE A 567 -13.48 -7.07 -12.44
C ILE A 567 -13.41 -5.60 -12.00
N SER A 568 -12.94 -5.35 -10.77
CA SER A 568 -13.08 -4.06 -10.10
C SER A 568 -11.73 -3.45 -9.76
N PHE A 569 -11.57 -2.15 -9.99
CA PHE A 569 -10.49 -1.32 -9.43
C PHE A 569 -11.11 -0.11 -8.75
N SER A 570 -10.82 0.08 -7.46
CA SER A 570 -11.21 1.24 -6.66
C SER A 570 -9.98 1.88 -6.02
N VAL A 571 -10.08 3.16 -5.66
CA VAL A 571 -9.11 3.90 -4.85
C VAL A 571 -9.85 4.43 -3.62
N SER A 572 -9.31 4.24 -2.42
CA SER A 572 -9.87 4.84 -1.19
C SER A 572 -8.92 5.86 -0.59
N TYR A 573 -9.46 7.01 -0.18
CA TYR A 573 -8.74 8.07 0.51
C TYR A 573 -9.21 8.11 1.96
N TRP A 574 -8.33 7.80 2.90
CA TRP A 574 -8.62 7.87 4.33
C TRP A 574 -8.08 9.19 4.90
N TRP A 575 -8.97 9.99 5.49
CA TRP A 575 -8.69 11.34 5.99
C TRP A 575 -9.45 11.62 7.30
N SER A 576 -9.15 12.75 7.96
CA SER A 576 -9.62 13.07 9.31
C SER A 576 -10.35 14.41 9.34
#